data_AF-A0A5D8QDJ7-F1
#
_entry.id   AF-A0A5D8QDJ7-F1
#
_cell.length_a   1.000
_cell.length_b   1.000
_cell.length_c   1.000
_cell.angle_alpha   90.00
_cell.angle_beta   90.00
_cell.angle_gamma   90.00
#
_symmetry.space_group_name_H-M   'P 1'
#
loop_
_entity.id
_entity.type
_entity.pdbx_description
1 polymer ?
#
loop_
_entity_poly.entity_id
_entity_poly.type
_entity_poly.pdbx_seq_one_letter_code
_entity_poly.pdbx_strand_id
1 'polypeptide(L)'
;MEQIGKNHEEAGKYISAEDVNRFCYCPYQYYYSLTVNKIPRGTKKISKRFKKGKKYHKAYDRGLKMQNFIRIVAGLASAVLILWIGWKIWSLL
;
A
#
# COMPACT_ATOMS: atom_id res chain seq x y z
N MET A 1 3.79 -4.62 -19.18
CA MET A 1 3.34 -3.42 -19.90
C MET A 1 2.53 -2.60 -18.93
N GLU A 2 2.87 -1.33 -18.72
CA GLU A 2 1.93 -0.19 -18.80
C GLU A 2 2.53 1.08 -18.16
N GLN A 3 2.47 2.15 -18.97
CA GLN A 3 2.39 3.56 -18.61
C GLN A 3 3.49 4.14 -17.70
N ILE A 4 4.65 4.44 -18.27
CA ILE A 4 5.63 5.38 -17.67
C ILE A 4 5.94 6.51 -18.67
N GLY A 5 4.91 6.92 -19.42
CA GLY A 5 4.99 7.99 -20.41
C GLY A 5 4.11 9.21 -20.09
N LYS A 6 3.31 9.15 -19.02
CA LYS A 6 2.34 10.20 -18.64
C LYS A 6 2.67 10.94 -17.33
N ASN A 7 3.86 10.75 -16.77
CA ASN A 7 4.14 11.14 -15.38
C ASN A 7 4.94 12.43 -15.21
N HIS A 8 5.23 13.20 -16.27
CA HIS A 8 6.00 14.45 -16.09
C HIS A 8 5.13 15.60 -15.54
N GLU A 9 3.81 15.61 -15.81
CA GLU A 9 2.89 16.59 -15.21
C GLU A 9 2.45 16.19 -13.78
N GLU A 10 2.42 14.90 -13.46
CA GLU A 10 2.04 14.41 -12.12
C GLU A 10 3.23 14.25 -11.15
N ALA A 11 4.47 14.33 -11.63
CA ALA A 11 5.68 14.25 -10.80
C ALA A 11 5.79 15.34 -9.73
N GLY A 12 5.03 16.44 -9.85
CA GLY A 12 4.97 17.49 -8.84
C GLY A 12 4.18 17.14 -7.57
N LYS A 13 3.43 16.03 -7.54
CA LYS A 13 2.45 15.78 -6.46
C LYS A 13 2.84 14.71 -5.43
N TYR A 14 3.73 13.77 -5.77
CA TYR A 14 4.09 12.67 -4.86
C TYR A 14 5.59 12.34 -4.92
N ILE A 15 6.28 12.50 -3.79
CA ILE A 15 7.67 12.10 -3.60
C ILE A 15 7.70 10.66 -3.09
N SER A 16 8.39 9.76 -3.79
CA SER A 16 8.57 8.39 -3.32
C SER A 16 9.82 8.23 -2.46
N ALA A 17 9.87 7.21 -1.61
CA ALA A 17 11.07 6.87 -0.83
C ALA A 17 12.27 6.52 -1.74
N GLU A 18 12.02 6.07 -2.97
CA GLU A 18 13.09 5.82 -3.94
C GLU A 18 13.71 7.13 -4.45
N ASP A 19 12.89 8.17 -4.64
CA ASP A 19 13.35 9.50 -5.06
C ASP A 19 14.24 10.14 -4.00
N VAL A 20 13.81 10.07 -2.74
CA VAL A 20 14.61 10.53 -1.60
C VAL A 20 15.93 9.75 -1.53
N ASN A 21 15.88 8.42 -1.62
CA ASN A 21 17.09 7.60 -1.59
C ASN A 21 18.05 7.92 -2.74
N ARG A 22 17.54 8.17 -3.95
CA ARG A 22 18.37 8.58 -5.10
C ARG A 22 18.97 9.97 -4.91
N PHE A 23 18.19 10.91 -4.40
CA PHE A 23 18.68 12.26 -4.10
C PHE A 23 19.78 12.23 -3.04
N CYS A 24 19.56 11.52 -1.92
CA CYS A 24 20.56 11.36 -0.86
C CYS A 24 21.80 10.60 -1.32
N TYR A 25 21.65 9.61 -2.22
CA TYR A 25 22.79 8.87 -2.75
C TYR A 25 23.61 9.71 -3.73
N CYS A 26 22.96 10.35 -4.70
CA CYS A 26 23.60 11.23 -5.67
C CYS A 26 22.59 12.25 -6.26
N PRO A 27 22.67 13.53 -5.86
CA PRO A 27 21.76 14.56 -6.37
C PRO A 27 21.84 14.75 -7.89
N TYR A 28 23.03 14.60 -8.48
CA TYR A 28 23.23 14.70 -9.92
C TYR A 28 22.52 13.56 -10.66
N GLN A 29 22.60 12.33 -10.15
CA GLN A 29 21.88 11.18 -10.69
C GLN A 29 20.36 11.36 -10.59
N TYR A 30 19.87 11.95 -9.49
CA TYR A 30 18.47 12.30 -9.32
C TYR A 30 18.02 13.34 -10.37
N TYR A 31 18.76 14.43 -10.53
CA TYR A 31 18.47 15.46 -11.54
C TYR A 31 18.40 14.89 -12.96
N TYR A 32 19.35 14.02 -13.33
CA TYR A 32 19.32 13.34 -14.62
C TYR A 32 18.16 12.37 -14.76
N SER A 33 17.75 11.70 -13.68
CA SER A 33 16.59 10.81 -13.71
C SER A 33 15.27 11.54 -13.97
N LEU A 34 15.18 12.82 -13.60
CA LEU A 34 14.04 13.69 -13.86
C LEU A 34 14.11 14.32 -15.25
N THR A 35 15.27 14.84 -15.66
CA THR A 35 15.41 15.63 -16.90
C THR A 35 15.63 14.77 -18.14
N VAL A 36 16.29 13.63 -17.98
CA VAL A 36 16.67 12.75 -19.07
C VAL A 36 16.07 11.37 -18.74
N ASN A 37 14.94 11.02 -19.35
CA ASN A 37 14.30 9.69 -19.23
C ASN A 37 15.22 8.49 -19.61
N LYS A 38 16.49 8.74 -19.92
CA LYS A 38 17.57 7.75 -20.04
C LYS A 38 18.38 7.70 -18.74
N ILE A 39 17.81 7.11 -17.70
CA ILE A 39 18.66 6.47 -16.70
C ILE A 39 19.37 5.32 -17.44
N PRO A 40 20.71 5.25 -17.45
CA PRO A 40 21.41 4.13 -18.07
C PRO A 40 20.84 2.84 -17.49
N ARG A 41 20.40 1.94 -18.37
CA ARG A 41 19.77 0.64 -18.03
C ARG A 41 20.79 -0.35 -17.44
N GLY A 42 21.64 0.10 -16.51
CA GLY A 42 22.44 -0.76 -15.64
C GLY A 42 21.59 -1.54 -14.63
N THR A 43 20.26 -1.45 -14.70
CA THR A 43 19.31 -1.95 -13.71
C THR A 43 18.37 -3.02 -14.28
N LYS A 44 18.92 -4.15 -14.75
CA LYS A 44 18.12 -5.38 -14.93
C LYS A 44 18.05 -6.26 -13.67
N LYS A 45 18.82 -5.94 -12.63
CA LYS A 45 18.61 -6.51 -11.30
C LYS A 45 17.82 -5.54 -10.44
N ILE A 46 16.51 -5.41 -10.67
CA ILE A 46 15.62 -5.11 -9.55
C ILE A 46 15.98 -6.16 -8.50
N SER A 47 16.64 -5.74 -7.43
CA SER A 47 17.28 -6.70 -6.53
C SER A 47 16.19 -7.65 -6.04
N LYS A 48 16.49 -8.95 -5.94
CA LYS A 48 15.54 -9.94 -5.41
C LYS A 48 14.95 -9.46 -4.07
N ARG A 49 15.68 -8.60 -3.34
CA ARG A 49 15.28 -7.92 -2.10
C ARG A 49 14.14 -6.91 -2.29
N PHE A 50 14.11 -6.09 -3.34
CA PHE A 50 12.98 -5.17 -3.60
C PHE A 50 11.68 -5.92 -3.92
N LYS A 51 11.75 -6.98 -4.74
CA LYS A 51 10.59 -7.85 -4.98
C LYS A 51 10.10 -8.51 -3.70
N LYS A 52 11.03 -8.98 -2.86
CA LYS A 52 10.73 -9.57 -1.55
C LYS A 52 10.09 -8.52 -0.61
N GLY A 53 10.61 -7.31 -0.56
CA GLY A 53 10.04 -6.19 0.21
C GLY A 53 8.62 -5.84 -0.22
N LYS A 54 8.36 -5.72 -1.53
CA LYS A 54 7.00 -5.47 -2.05
C LYS A 54 6.01 -6.58 -1.70
N LYS A 55 6.45 -7.85 -1.67
CA LYS A 55 5.63 -8.98 -1.23
C LYS A 55 5.26 -8.85 0.25
N TYR A 56 6.20 -8.46 1.12
CA TYR A 56 5.93 -8.28 2.55
C TYR A 56 5.01 -7.10 2.82
N HIS A 57 5.23 -5.94 2.18
CA HIS A 57 4.31 -4.79 2.31
C HIS A 57 2.88 -5.18 1.93
N LYS A 58 2.71 -5.88 0.80
CA LYS A 58 1.38 -6.34 0.38
C LYS A 58 0.76 -7.33 1.37
N ALA A 59 1.57 -8.20 1.99
CA ALA A 59 1.08 -9.14 3.00
C ALA A 59 0.68 -8.41 4.30
N TYR A 60 1.48 -7.42 4.71
CA TYR A 60 1.21 -6.58 5.87
C TYR A 60 -0.08 -5.76 5.69
N ASP A 61 -0.25 -5.10 4.55
CA ASP A 61 -1.45 -4.30 4.25
C ASP A 61 -2.71 -5.17 4.24
N ARG A 62 -2.61 -6.41 3.73
CA ARG A 62 -3.70 -7.38 3.80
C ARG A 62 -4.02 -7.78 5.23
N GLY A 63 -2.99 -8.03 6.05
CA GLY A 63 -3.15 -8.34 7.46
C GLY A 63 -3.86 -7.21 8.21
N LEU A 64 -3.47 -5.97 7.96
CA LEU A 64 -4.08 -4.78 8.57
C LEU A 64 -5.57 -4.64 8.19
N LYS A 65 -5.88 -4.82 6.90
CA LYS A 65 -7.28 -4.83 6.41
C LYS A 65 -8.09 -5.96 7.04
N MET A 66 -7.49 -7.14 7.20
CA MET A 66 -8.16 -8.30 7.78
C MET A 66 -8.44 -8.11 9.27
N GLN A 67 -7.54 -7.46 10.02
CA GLN A 67 -7.80 -7.09 11.42
C GLN A 67 -8.99 -6.13 11.55
N ASN A 68 -9.05 -5.11 10.69
CA ASN A 68 -10.18 -4.18 10.69
C ASN A 68 -11.49 -4.89 10.33
N PHE A 69 -11.47 -5.81 9.37
CA PHE A 69 -12.63 -6.61 9.01
C PHE A 69 -13.11 -7.51 10.16
N ILE A 70 -12.18 -8.22 10.81
CA ILE A 70 -12.49 -9.08 11.96
C ILE A 70 -13.13 -8.27 13.09
N ARG A 71 -12.63 -7.07 13.37
CA ARG A 71 -13.21 -6.16 14.37
C ARG A 71 -14.65 -5.77 14.04
N ILE A 72 -14.93 -5.44 12.78
CA ILE A 72 -16.28 -5.09 12.32
C ILE A 72 -17.22 -6.29 12.44
N VAL A 73 -16.80 -7.47 11.97
CA VAL A 73 -17.60 -8.70 12.03
C VAL A 73 -17.90 -9.10 13.47
N ALA A 74 -16.91 -9.02 14.37
CA ALA A 74 -17.10 -9.31 15.78
C ALA A 74 -18.12 -8.36 16.43
N GLY A 75 -18.07 -7.07 16.10
CA GLY A 75 -19.03 -6.08 16.58
C GLY A 75 -20.46 -6.30 16.05
N LEU A 76 -20.60 -6.71 14.78
CA LEU A 76 -21.91 -7.04 14.21
C LEU A 76 -22.48 -8.32 14.83
N ALA A 77 -21.66 -9.34 15.03
CA ALA A 77 -22.09 -10.61 15.62
C ALA A 77 -22.60 -10.42 17.07
N SER A 78 -21.92 -9.58 17.86
CA SER A 78 -22.37 -9.28 19.23
C SER A 78 -23.69 -8.50 19.26
N ALA A 79 -23.87 -7.53 18.35
CA ALA A 79 -25.12 -6.77 18.24
C ALA A 79 -26.32 -7.68 17.89
N VAL A 80 -26.14 -8.62 16.95
CA VAL A 80 -27.18 -9.58 16.57
C VAL A 80 -27.55 -10.50 17.74
N LEU A 81 -26.55 -10.96 18.51
CA LEU A 81 -26.78 -11.78 19.70
C LEU A 81 -27.61 -11.03 20.76
N ILE A 82 -27.28 -9.77 21.02
CA ILE A 82 -28.02 -8.93 21.99
C ILE A 82 -29.47 -8.74 21.54
N LEU A 83 -29.69 -8.42 20.26
CA LEU A 83 -31.04 -8.28 19.70
C LEU A 83 -31.83 -9.59 19.77
N TRP A 84 -31.19 -10.73 19.49
CA TRP A 84 -31.84 -12.04 19.54
C TRP A 84 -32.27 -12.44 20.95
N ILE A 85 -31.42 -12.19 21.95
CA ILE A 85 -31.74 -12.45 23.37
C ILE A 85 -32.87 -11.52 23.82
N GLY A 86 -32.80 -10.22 23.49
CA GLY A 86 -33.86 -9.26 23.81
C GLY A 86 -35.21 -9.64 23.20
N TRP A 87 -35.21 -10.07 21.94
CA TRP A 87 -36.40 -10.57 21.26
C TRP A 87 -36.97 -11.82 21.95
N LYS A 88 -36.11 -12.77 22.33
CA LYS A 88 -36.52 -14.00 23.02
C LYS A 88 -37.17 -13.71 24.37
N ILE A 89 -36.61 -12.79 25.15
CA ILE A 89 -37.16 -12.38 26.44
C ILE A 89 -38.53 -11.72 26.26
N TRP A 90 -38.67 -10.82 25.28
CA TRP A 90 -39.96 -10.17 25.01
C TRP A 90 -41.03 -11.16 24.54
N SER A 91 -40.68 -12.18 23.74
CA SER A 91 -41.63 -13.19 23.27
C SER A 91 -42.10 -14.19 24.35
N LEU A 92 -41.41 -14.22 25.49
CA LEU A 92 -41.73 -15.10 26.62
C LEU A 92 -42.53 -14.38 27.73
N LEU A 93 -42.73 -13.06 27.60
CA LEU A 93 -43.45 -12.21 28.52
C LEU A 93 -44.85 -11.90 27.98
#